data_AF-A7T4B3-F1
#
_entry.id   AF-A7T4B3-F1
#
_cell.length_a   1.000
_cell.length_b   1.000
_cell.length_c   1.000
_cell.angle_alpha   90.00
_cell.angle_beta   90.00
_cell.angle_gamma   90.00
#
_symmetry.space_group_name_H-M   'P 1'
#
loop_
_entity.id
_entity.type
_entity.pdbx_description
1 polymer ?
#
loop_
_entity_poly.entity_id
_entity_poly.type
_entity_poly.pdbx_seq_one_letter_code
_entity_poly.pdbx_strand_id
1 'polypeptide(L)'
;SVLHVFNPISGKPLDEDNPQGNILPFKVMQTMLMPHLDNKHAKILLLLDSEKNVHVFPDTKDARSTITKEENSIFFYLVDRETGSVTGHMLRKAESGKLGTQEMWRVQIPTSQQKITVVASKNPLEHVHSQGKVLGDRRVLYKYLNPNLIAIATEAVTDGKPSTSVYLIDAVTGMIIYTNRHKNAKGPVHLVHSENWAVYSMYNTKSRRYELVVLELYEGYEERNSTAFSSMDPPPHPMILHQSYVFPTTIRTMTVSITERGITNKHLLLGLQTGYILSIPKNFLDPRRTFNPTQEDREEGLYPYIPEMTIMPQAYINYNQTIMYIKGIHTAPSGLESTCLVFGYGLDLYWAQITPSRMFDVLKEDFDYWFIAGTLLVLILVTVISNRLASIKMLRQAWQ
;
A
#
# COMPACT_ATOMS: atom_id res chain seq x y z
N SER A 1 22.27 12.79 15.47
CA SER A 1 21.68 12.57 14.13
C SER A 1 21.88 13.82 13.28
N VAL A 2 21.74 13.76 11.95
CA VAL A 2 21.86 14.94 11.07
C VAL A 2 20.55 15.14 10.31
N LEU A 3 20.04 16.37 10.27
CA LEU A 3 18.88 16.77 9.47
C LEU A 3 19.36 17.64 8.30
N HIS A 4 19.27 17.11 7.09
CA HIS A 4 19.61 17.84 5.86
C HIS A 4 18.33 18.27 5.14
N VAL A 5 18.22 19.56 4.85
CA VAL A 5 17.03 20.16 4.20
C VAL A 5 17.50 20.88 2.95
N PHE A 6 16.97 20.47 1.80
CA PHE A 6 17.42 20.97 0.51
C PHE A 6 16.26 21.01 -0.48
N ASN A 7 16.44 21.80 -1.54
CA ASN A 7 15.52 21.83 -2.67
C ASN A 7 15.80 20.62 -3.58
N PRO A 8 14.85 19.71 -3.79
CA PRO A 8 15.07 18.50 -4.57
C PRO A 8 15.28 18.75 -6.07
N ILE A 9 14.93 19.93 -6.60
CA ILE A 9 15.11 20.29 -8.01
C ILE A 9 16.51 20.88 -8.26
N SER A 10 16.93 21.83 -7.43
CA SER A 10 18.22 22.51 -7.60
C SER A 10 19.38 21.84 -6.87
N GLY A 11 19.09 20.94 -5.92
CA GLY A 11 20.06 20.32 -5.02
C GLY A 11 20.66 21.28 -3.99
N LYS A 12 20.23 22.55 -3.96
CA LYS A 12 20.77 23.54 -3.02
C LYS A 12 20.21 23.33 -1.61
N PRO A 13 21.04 23.43 -0.56
CA PRO A 13 20.56 23.42 0.81
C PRO A 13 19.66 24.63 1.06
N LEU A 14 18.65 24.46 1.92
CA LEU A 14 17.76 25.55 2.31
C LEU A 14 18.41 26.45 3.39
N ASP A 15 19.25 25.85 4.22
CA ASP A 15 20.07 26.53 5.22
C ASP A 15 21.46 26.82 4.60
N GLU A 16 21.70 28.08 4.24
CA GLU A 16 22.97 28.50 3.63
C GLU A 16 24.13 28.47 4.66
N ASP A 17 23.83 28.62 5.95
CA ASP A 17 24.83 28.60 7.03
C ASP A 17 25.30 27.17 7.32
N ASN A 18 24.43 26.17 7.12
CA ASN A 18 24.73 24.75 7.33
C ASN A 18 24.46 23.91 6.08
N PRO A 19 25.28 24.04 5.01
CA PRO A 19 25.02 23.37 3.73
C PRO A 19 25.14 21.83 3.82
N GLN A 20 25.88 21.32 4.80
CA GLN A 20 26.01 19.89 5.09
C GLN A 20 24.93 19.35 6.04
N GLY A 21 23.97 20.20 6.44
CA GLY A 21 22.86 19.85 7.29
C GLY A 21 23.12 20.14 8.77
N ASN A 22 22.04 20.18 9.53
CA ASN A 22 22.06 20.55 10.94
C ASN A 22 22.29 19.33 11.82
N ILE A 23 23.35 19.38 12.64
CA ILE A 23 23.63 18.35 13.63
C ILE A 23 22.63 18.51 14.78
N LEU A 24 21.79 17.49 14.97
CA LEU A 24 20.83 17.46 16.05
C LEU A 24 21.55 17.07 17.36
N PRO A 25 21.30 17.78 18.48
CA PRO A 25 21.93 17.51 19.77
C PRO A 25 21.43 16.21 20.43
N PHE A 26 20.55 15.47 19.76
CA PHE A 26 19.94 14.23 20.21
C PHE A 26 19.99 13.15 19.12
N LYS A 27 19.76 11.90 19.55
CA LYS A 27 19.66 10.74 18.66
C LYS A 27 18.19 10.50 18.32
N VAL A 28 17.85 10.64 17.04
CA VAL A 28 16.50 10.35 16.52
C VAL A 28 16.27 8.84 16.49
N MET A 29 15.18 8.38 17.09
CA MET A 29 14.72 6.98 17.06
C MET A 29 13.68 6.74 15.96
N GLN A 30 12.74 7.66 15.80
CA GLN A 30 11.65 7.56 14.83
C GLN A 30 11.24 8.95 14.35
N THR A 31 10.68 9.01 13.14
CA THR A 31 10.16 10.24 12.56
C THR A 31 8.73 10.03 12.09
N MET A 32 7.89 11.05 12.21
CA MET A 32 6.52 11.05 11.69
C MET A 32 6.26 12.34 10.92
N LEU A 33 5.82 12.23 9.67
CA LEU A 33 5.40 13.37 8.88
C LEU A 33 3.89 13.58 9.09
N MET A 34 3.50 14.74 9.61
CA MET A 34 2.10 15.08 9.81
C MET A 34 1.43 15.52 8.50
N PRO A 35 0.11 15.28 8.36
CA PRO A 35 -0.65 15.74 7.20
C PRO A 35 -0.89 17.26 7.21
N HIS A 36 -0.81 17.90 8.38
CA HIS A 36 -1.04 19.32 8.57
C HIS A 36 0.08 20.15 7.92
N LEU A 37 -0.35 21.21 7.23
CA LEU A 37 0.53 22.21 6.63
C LEU A 37 0.67 23.39 7.58
N ASP A 38 1.87 23.95 7.64
CA ASP A 38 2.11 25.24 8.25
C ASP A 38 1.70 26.40 7.31
N ASN A 39 1.86 27.63 7.78
CA ASN A 39 1.55 28.84 7.00
C ASN A 39 2.38 28.99 5.71
N LYS A 40 3.49 28.25 5.59
CA LYS A 40 4.35 28.20 4.40
C LYS A 40 4.07 26.98 3.52
N HIS A 41 2.97 26.26 3.77
CA HIS A 41 2.61 25.02 3.09
C HIS A 41 3.64 23.90 3.25
N ALA A 42 4.46 23.94 4.30
CA ALA A 42 5.36 22.87 4.67
C ALA A 42 4.66 21.90 5.64
N LYS A 43 4.84 20.60 5.42
CA LYS A 43 4.38 19.57 6.36
C LYS A 43 5.25 19.57 7.61
N ILE A 44 4.61 19.35 8.76
CA ILE A 44 5.30 19.29 10.05
C ILE A 44 5.92 17.89 10.22
N LEU A 45 7.21 17.83 10.51
CA LEU A 45 7.96 16.63 10.84
C LEU A 45 8.19 16.55 12.35
N LEU A 46 7.75 15.45 12.95
CA LEU A 46 8.02 15.12 14.35
C LEU A 46 9.22 14.16 14.42
N LEU A 47 10.15 14.44 15.32
CA LEU A 47 11.34 13.64 15.58
C LEU A 47 11.28 13.14 17.02
N LEU A 48 11.17 11.84 17.23
CA LEU A 48 11.25 11.23 18.55
C LEU A 48 12.71 10.93 18.89
N ASP A 49 13.19 11.43 20.02
CA ASP A 49 14.56 11.21 20.48
C ASP A 49 14.71 9.95 21.37
N SER A 50 15.96 9.63 21.74
CA SER A 50 16.30 8.51 22.62
C SER A 50 15.82 8.66 24.07
N GLU A 51 15.53 9.88 24.51
CA GLU A 51 14.96 10.18 25.82
C GLU A 51 13.42 10.23 25.78
N LYS A 52 12.82 9.89 24.61
CA LYS A 52 11.39 9.92 24.34
C LYS A 52 10.77 11.33 24.33
N ASN A 53 11.57 12.36 24.13
CA ASN A 53 11.08 13.71 23.82
C ASN A 53 10.79 13.86 22.32
N VAL A 54 9.82 14.71 22.00
CA VAL A 54 9.41 15.01 20.63
C VAL A 54 9.89 16.38 20.23
N HIS A 55 10.64 16.43 19.14
CA HIS A 55 11.12 17.66 18.52
C HIS A 55 10.33 17.94 17.24
N VAL A 56 10.08 19.22 16.96
CA VAL A 56 9.21 19.67 15.87
C VAL A 56 10.05 20.37 14.82
N PHE A 57 9.81 20.04 13.55
CA PHE A 57 10.46 20.71 12.43
C PHE A 57 9.45 20.99 11.31
N PRO A 58 9.32 22.23 10.80
CA PRO A 58 9.93 23.47 11.29
C PRO A 58 9.40 23.89 12.66
N ASP A 59 10.28 24.42 13.52
CA ASP A 59 9.93 24.82 14.88
C ASP A 59 9.29 26.22 14.93
N THR A 60 8.04 26.31 14.47
CA THR A 60 7.25 27.55 14.47
C THR A 60 6.19 27.55 15.57
N LYS A 61 5.76 28.74 16.01
CA LYS A 61 4.66 28.87 16.99
C LYS A 61 3.38 28.21 16.48
N ASP A 62 3.10 28.33 15.18
CA ASP A 62 1.93 27.74 14.54
C ASP A 62 2.01 26.21 14.58
N ALA A 63 3.15 25.62 14.20
CA ALA A 63 3.36 24.17 14.26
C ALA A 63 3.18 23.63 15.69
N ARG A 64 3.76 24.29 16.69
CA ARG A 64 3.57 23.92 18.12
C ARG A 64 2.11 24.04 18.56
N SER A 65 1.38 25.03 18.07
CA SER A 65 -0.04 25.20 18.38
C SER A 65 -0.90 24.09 17.77
N THR A 66 -0.62 23.67 16.53
CA THR A 66 -1.29 22.55 15.87
C THR A 66 -1.05 21.24 16.61
N ILE A 67 0.18 20.98 17.00
CA ILE A 67 0.54 19.77 17.78
C ILE A 67 -0.15 19.76 19.14
N THR A 68 -0.25 20.92 19.78
CA THR A 68 -1.00 21.06 21.05
C THR A 68 -2.48 20.73 20.88
N LYS A 69 -3.10 21.10 19.76
CA LYS A 69 -4.52 20.80 19.49
C LYS A 69 -4.74 19.31 19.27
N GLU A 70 -3.82 18.66 18.57
CA GLU A 70 -3.87 17.25 18.18
C GLU A 70 -3.15 16.31 19.17
N GLU A 71 -2.84 16.78 20.39
CA GLU A 71 -1.96 16.07 21.33
C GLU A 71 -2.44 14.63 21.62
N ASN A 72 -3.75 14.47 21.80
CA ASN A 72 -4.37 13.18 22.13
C ASN A 72 -4.50 12.24 20.92
N SER A 73 -4.16 12.70 19.71
CA SER A 73 -4.31 11.96 18.46
C SER A 73 -2.96 11.59 17.82
N ILE A 74 -1.84 11.94 18.45
CA ILE A 74 -0.50 11.64 17.96
C ILE A 74 0.08 10.46 18.73
N PHE A 75 0.36 9.38 17.99
CA PHE A 75 0.91 8.14 18.51
C PHE A 75 2.18 7.75 17.76
N PHE A 76 3.14 7.20 18.49
CA PHE A 76 4.37 6.61 17.97
C PHE A 76 4.41 5.13 18.33
N TYR A 77 5.05 4.32 17.49
CA TYR A 77 5.36 2.93 17.80
C TYR A 77 6.84 2.65 17.56
N LEU A 78 7.51 2.07 18.54
CA LEU A 78 8.92 1.71 18.47
C LEU A 78 9.06 0.20 18.42
N VAL A 79 9.93 -0.28 17.54
CA VAL A 79 10.26 -1.70 17.42
C VAL A 79 11.75 -1.87 17.64
N ASP A 80 12.10 -2.42 18.80
CA ASP A 80 13.45 -2.82 19.11
C ASP A 80 13.64 -4.30 18.76
N ARG A 81 14.43 -4.56 17.71
CA ARG A 81 14.69 -5.91 17.20
C ARG A 81 15.70 -6.69 18.04
N GLU A 82 16.51 -6.01 18.85
CA GLU A 82 17.54 -6.63 19.69
C GLU A 82 16.92 -7.13 20.99
N THR A 83 16.08 -6.32 21.62
CA THR A 83 15.36 -6.71 22.84
C THR A 83 14.04 -7.42 22.55
N GLY A 84 13.52 -7.34 21.32
CA GLY A 84 12.23 -7.91 20.94
C GLY A 84 11.03 -7.13 21.49
N SER A 85 11.24 -5.89 21.91
CA SER A 85 10.18 -5.03 22.48
C SER A 85 9.49 -4.21 21.39
N VAL A 86 8.16 -4.23 21.38
CA VAL A 86 7.33 -3.36 20.56
C VAL A 86 6.51 -2.48 21.51
N THR A 87 6.75 -1.17 21.51
CA THR A 87 6.09 -0.24 22.43
C THR A 87 5.28 0.80 21.66
N GLY A 88 4.13 1.16 22.21
CA GLY A 88 3.35 2.31 21.76
C GLY A 88 3.47 3.47 22.72
N HIS A 89 3.65 4.67 22.17
CA HIS A 89 3.81 5.91 22.91
C HIS A 89 2.78 6.94 22.43
N MET A 90 2.11 7.61 23.36
CA MET A 90 1.23 8.75 23.06
C MET A 90 2.00 10.05 23.33
N LEU A 91 1.79 11.07 22.50
CA LEU A 91 2.31 12.40 22.76
C LEU A 91 1.70 12.97 24.05
N ARG A 92 2.55 13.56 24.91
CA ARG A 92 2.09 14.25 26.12
C ARG A 92 2.98 15.43 26.44
N LYS A 93 2.39 16.54 26.86
CA LYS A 93 3.13 17.67 27.40
C LYS A 93 3.77 17.32 28.73
N ALA A 94 5.09 17.49 28.79
CA ALA A 94 5.83 17.40 30.04
C ALA A 94 5.58 18.65 30.90
N GLU A 95 5.71 18.51 32.22
CA GLU A 95 5.59 19.61 33.18
C GLU A 95 6.61 20.74 32.92
N SER A 96 7.74 20.40 32.30
CA SER A 96 8.79 21.33 31.88
C SER A 96 8.44 22.18 30.64
N GLY A 97 7.25 21.99 30.06
CA GLY A 97 6.81 22.65 28.83
C GLY A 97 7.37 22.03 27.55
N LYS A 98 8.22 20.99 27.65
CA LYS A 98 8.71 20.20 26.52
C LYS A 98 7.64 19.19 26.07
N LEU A 99 7.65 18.84 24.78
CA LEU A 99 6.83 17.75 24.26
C LEU A 99 7.54 16.42 24.58
N GLY A 100 6.89 15.59 25.38
CA GLY A 100 7.35 14.25 25.73
C GLY A 100 6.42 13.20 25.13
N THR A 101 6.72 11.94 25.42
CA THR A 101 5.76 10.86 25.17
C THR A 101 5.58 9.99 26.40
N GLN A 102 4.40 9.39 26.51
CA GLN A 102 4.07 8.43 27.54
C GLN A 102 3.88 7.04 26.91
N GLU A 103 4.46 6.02 27.53
CA GLU A 103 4.21 4.63 27.13
C GLU A 103 2.78 4.21 27.47
N MET A 104 2.07 3.71 26.47
CA MET A 104 0.68 3.25 26.58
C MET A 104 0.58 1.73 26.67
N TRP A 105 1.37 1.04 25.84
CA TRP A 105 1.34 -0.41 25.75
C TRP A 105 2.72 -0.94 25.34
N ARG A 106 2.96 -2.21 25.66
CA ARG A 106 4.17 -2.94 25.31
C ARG A 106 3.84 -4.39 24.97
N VAL A 107 4.27 -4.84 23.80
CA VAL A 107 4.28 -6.24 23.39
C VAL A 107 5.71 -6.72 23.40
N GLN A 108 5.98 -7.74 24.22
CA GLN A 108 7.31 -8.32 24.34
C GLN A 108 7.38 -9.65 23.58
N ILE A 109 8.24 -9.72 22.57
CA ILE A 109 8.56 -10.95 21.84
C ILE A 109 9.84 -11.54 22.46
N PRO A 110 9.78 -12.73 23.09
CA PRO A 110 10.94 -13.31 23.75
C PRO A 110 12.05 -13.64 22.73
N THR A 111 13.18 -12.94 22.83
CA THR A 111 14.33 -13.08 21.92
C THR A 111 15.02 -14.43 22.01
N SER A 112 14.86 -15.13 23.13
CA SER A 112 15.27 -16.53 23.31
C SER A 112 14.50 -17.50 22.40
N GLN A 113 13.32 -17.11 21.92
CA GLN A 113 12.46 -17.95 21.08
C GLN A 113 12.34 -17.42 19.66
N GLN A 114 12.16 -16.11 19.51
CA GLN A 114 11.84 -15.48 18.23
C GLN A 114 12.57 -14.15 18.04
N LYS A 115 12.98 -13.86 16.81
CA LYS A 115 13.59 -12.60 16.40
C LYS A 115 12.67 -11.87 15.44
N ILE A 116 12.48 -10.57 15.64
CA ILE A 116 11.73 -9.71 14.70
C ILE A 116 12.59 -9.49 13.45
N THR A 117 12.07 -9.88 12.29
CA THR A 117 12.81 -9.78 11.01
C THR A 117 12.25 -8.71 10.10
N VAL A 118 10.93 -8.54 10.06
CA VAL A 118 10.25 -7.55 9.19
C VAL A 118 9.16 -6.83 9.95
N VAL A 119 9.04 -5.52 9.69
CA VAL A 119 7.93 -4.67 10.10
C VAL A 119 7.44 -3.96 8.85
N ALA A 120 6.14 -4.06 8.56
CA ALA A 120 5.50 -3.42 7.43
C ALA A 120 4.31 -2.59 7.90
N SER A 121 4.27 -1.33 7.49
CA SER A 121 3.11 -0.44 7.62
C SER A 121 2.50 -0.19 6.25
N LYS A 122 1.27 0.32 6.23
CA LYS A 122 0.65 0.84 5.01
C LYS A 122 1.44 2.02 4.47
N ASN A 123 1.34 2.28 3.16
CA ASN A 123 1.95 3.46 2.58
C ASN A 123 1.09 4.70 2.92
N PRO A 124 1.66 5.78 3.50
CA PRO A 124 0.89 6.99 3.82
C PRO A 124 0.25 7.71 2.62
N LEU A 125 0.72 7.42 1.40
CA LEU A 125 0.17 7.97 0.14
C LEU A 125 -0.98 7.12 -0.43
N GLU A 126 -1.25 5.96 0.16
CA GLU A 126 -2.32 5.07 -0.29
C GLU A 126 -3.69 5.67 0.04
N HIS A 127 -4.58 5.65 -0.95
CA HIS A 127 -6.00 5.92 -0.78
C HIS A 127 -6.82 4.67 -1.10
N VAL A 128 -7.97 4.53 -0.44
CA VAL A 128 -8.90 3.42 -0.62
C VAL A 128 -10.20 3.97 -1.17
N HIS A 129 -10.52 3.65 -2.43
CA HIS A 129 -11.73 4.16 -3.08
C HIS A 129 -13.01 3.46 -2.61
N SER A 130 -12.97 2.15 -2.42
CA SER A 130 -14.14 1.35 -2.01
C SER A 130 -13.96 0.78 -0.61
N GLN A 131 -14.89 1.14 0.29
CA GLN A 131 -14.95 0.67 1.68
C GLN A 131 -15.45 -0.78 1.79
N GLY A 132 -16.17 -1.28 0.79
CA GLY A 132 -16.68 -2.64 0.77
C GLY A 132 -16.41 -3.34 -0.55
N LYS A 133 -16.63 -4.66 -0.56
CA LYS A 133 -16.63 -5.51 -1.75
C LYS A 133 -18.05 -6.02 -1.98
N VAL A 134 -18.57 -5.86 -3.18
CA VAL A 134 -19.89 -6.38 -3.56
C VAL A 134 -19.73 -7.86 -3.89
N LEU A 135 -20.55 -8.71 -3.27
CA LEU A 135 -20.59 -10.15 -3.49
C LEU A 135 -21.61 -10.53 -4.56
N GLY A 136 -21.55 -11.77 -5.07
CA GLY A 136 -22.49 -12.28 -6.08
C GLY A 136 -23.96 -12.21 -5.65
N ASP A 137 -24.23 -12.38 -4.36
CA ASP A 137 -25.57 -12.27 -3.77
C ASP A 137 -26.04 -10.81 -3.53
N ARG A 138 -25.29 -9.83 -4.05
CA ARG A 138 -25.52 -8.38 -3.93
C ARG A 138 -25.35 -7.81 -2.53
N ARG A 139 -24.87 -8.59 -1.55
CA ARG A 139 -24.46 -8.04 -0.26
C ARG A 139 -23.12 -7.34 -0.38
N VAL A 140 -22.87 -6.43 0.56
CA VAL A 140 -21.59 -5.74 0.68
C VAL A 140 -20.82 -6.34 1.85
N LEU A 141 -19.59 -6.76 1.58
CA LEU A 141 -18.64 -7.18 2.60
C LEU A 141 -17.70 -6.01 2.90
N TYR A 142 -17.86 -5.40 4.06
CA TYR A 142 -17.09 -4.22 4.46
C TYR A 142 -15.66 -4.60 4.83
N LYS A 143 -14.70 -3.85 4.28
CA LYS A 143 -13.27 -4.05 4.52
C LYS A 143 -12.91 -3.50 5.89
N TYR A 144 -12.06 -4.21 6.63
CA TYR A 144 -11.49 -3.69 7.88
C TYR A 144 -10.31 -2.78 7.57
N LEU A 145 -10.54 -1.47 7.62
CA LEU A 145 -9.61 -0.44 7.12
C LEU A 145 -8.94 0.35 8.26
N ASN A 146 -8.29 -0.35 9.18
CA ASN A 146 -7.53 0.29 10.25
C ASN A 146 -6.24 0.94 9.71
N PRO A 147 -6.10 2.28 9.69
CA PRO A 147 -4.91 2.97 9.18
C PRO A 147 -3.68 2.76 10.06
N ASN A 148 -3.87 2.44 11.34
CA ASN A 148 -2.83 2.30 12.35
C ASN A 148 -2.32 0.86 12.48
N LEU A 149 -2.80 -0.06 11.64
CA LEU A 149 -2.42 -1.47 11.70
C LEU A 149 -1.01 -1.68 11.13
N ILE A 150 -0.13 -2.29 11.92
CA ILE A 150 1.22 -2.70 11.50
C ILE A 150 1.31 -4.22 11.44
N ALA A 151 2.11 -4.72 10.52
CA ALA A 151 2.36 -6.15 10.32
C ALA A 151 3.80 -6.48 10.71
N ILE A 152 3.99 -7.44 11.61
CA ILE A 152 5.30 -7.84 12.14
C ILE A 152 5.52 -9.31 11.84
N ALA A 153 6.68 -9.65 11.25
CA ALA A 153 7.12 -11.02 11.08
C ALA A 153 8.26 -11.35 12.04
N THR A 154 8.19 -12.53 12.64
CA THR A 154 9.22 -13.07 13.52
C THR A 154 9.67 -14.45 13.05
N GLU A 155 10.94 -14.76 13.26
CA GLU A 155 11.53 -16.07 12.94
C GLU A 155 12.06 -16.72 14.22
N ALA A 156 11.84 -18.02 14.37
CA ALA A 156 12.34 -18.75 15.51
C ALA A 156 13.86 -18.83 15.50
N VAL A 157 14.45 -18.61 16.68
CA VAL A 157 15.91 -18.63 16.91
C VAL A 157 16.39 -19.99 17.43
N THR A 158 15.47 -20.81 17.96
CA THR A 158 15.80 -22.07 18.63
C THR A 158 16.31 -23.15 17.67
N ASP A 159 17.17 -24.05 18.18
CA ASP A 159 17.65 -25.26 17.49
C ASP A 159 16.53 -26.28 17.14
N GLY A 160 15.28 -25.96 17.52
CA GLY A 160 14.11 -26.75 17.20
C GLY A 160 13.70 -26.63 15.73
N LYS A 161 12.48 -27.05 15.43
CA LYS A 161 11.93 -26.91 14.08
C LYS A 161 11.76 -25.42 13.74
N PRO A 162 12.24 -24.95 12.58
CA PRO A 162 12.12 -23.56 12.19
C PRO A 162 10.65 -23.17 12.11
N SER A 163 10.31 -21.98 12.60
CA SER A 163 8.96 -21.45 12.50
C SER A 163 8.98 -19.95 12.28
N THR A 164 8.05 -19.47 11.48
CA THR A 164 7.84 -18.04 11.22
C THR A 164 6.47 -17.67 11.76
N SER A 165 6.38 -16.59 12.54
CA SER A 165 5.10 -16.03 12.99
C SER A 165 4.84 -14.69 12.34
N VAL A 166 3.58 -14.39 12.04
CA VAL A 166 3.13 -13.08 11.58
C VAL A 166 2.08 -12.54 12.54
N TYR A 167 2.22 -11.28 12.93
CA TYR A 167 1.35 -10.55 13.83
C TYR A 167 0.80 -9.31 13.12
N LEU A 168 -0.50 -9.07 13.25
CA LEU A 168 -1.09 -7.77 12.92
C LEU A 168 -1.44 -7.07 14.24
N ILE A 169 -0.84 -5.91 14.48
CA ILE A 169 -0.95 -5.18 15.75
C ILE A 169 -1.44 -3.77 15.45
N ASP A 170 -2.42 -3.29 16.21
CA ASP A 170 -2.82 -1.89 16.17
C ASP A 170 -1.76 -1.02 16.87
N ALA A 171 -1.15 -0.08 16.15
CA ALA A 171 -0.07 0.76 16.69
C ALA A 171 -0.53 1.76 17.77
N VAL A 172 -1.82 2.05 17.87
CA VAL A 172 -2.39 2.96 18.87
C VAL A 172 -2.67 2.22 20.18
N THR A 173 -3.35 1.08 20.12
CA THR A 173 -3.80 0.34 21.33
C THR A 173 -2.92 -0.84 21.72
N GLY A 174 -2.09 -1.35 20.81
CA GLY A 174 -1.30 -2.56 21.02
C GLY A 174 -2.09 -3.85 20.87
N MET A 175 -3.36 -3.77 20.46
CA MET A 175 -4.21 -4.93 20.28
C MET A 175 -3.70 -5.80 19.13
N ILE A 176 -3.48 -7.08 19.41
CA ILE A 176 -3.10 -8.07 18.40
C ILE A 176 -4.37 -8.54 17.69
N ILE A 177 -4.57 -8.09 16.47
CA ILE A 177 -5.72 -8.43 15.61
C ILE A 177 -5.56 -9.81 15.01
N TYR A 178 -4.33 -10.19 14.64
CA TYR A 178 -4.06 -11.48 14.02
C TYR A 178 -2.73 -12.04 14.49
N THR A 179 -2.70 -13.36 14.66
CA THR A 179 -1.46 -14.11 14.85
C THR A 179 -1.54 -15.41 14.06
N ASN A 180 -0.48 -15.72 13.33
CA ASN A 180 -0.34 -17.02 12.68
C ASN A 180 1.09 -17.50 12.77
N ARG A 181 1.27 -18.75 13.19
CA ARG A 181 2.56 -19.41 13.32
C ARG A 181 2.67 -20.54 12.29
N HIS A 182 3.58 -20.36 11.34
CA HIS A 182 3.94 -21.34 10.34
C HIS A 182 5.02 -22.29 10.87
N LYS A 183 4.68 -23.56 11.03
CA LYS A 183 5.62 -24.61 11.43
C LYS A 183 6.42 -25.07 10.20
N ASN A 184 7.72 -25.32 10.38
CA ASN A 184 8.63 -25.69 9.29
C ASN A 184 8.73 -24.58 8.23
N ALA A 185 8.77 -23.32 8.67
CA ALA A 185 8.92 -22.16 7.82
C ALA A 185 10.15 -21.36 8.23
N LYS A 186 10.86 -20.84 7.24
CA LYS A 186 12.09 -20.03 7.40
C LYS A 186 12.03 -18.83 6.46
N GLY A 187 12.71 -17.75 6.83
CA GLY A 187 12.95 -16.61 5.96
C GLY A 187 13.97 -16.86 4.83
N PRO A 188 14.28 -15.82 4.05
CA PRO A 188 13.87 -14.43 4.26
C PRO A 188 12.36 -14.25 4.09
N VAL A 189 11.74 -13.58 5.07
CA VAL A 189 10.35 -13.16 4.96
C VAL A 189 10.31 -11.83 4.23
N HIS A 190 9.45 -11.70 3.24
CA HIS A 190 9.07 -10.41 2.67
C HIS A 190 7.61 -10.20 2.99
N LEU A 191 7.22 -9.00 3.38
CA LEU A 191 5.87 -8.69 3.86
C LEU A 191 5.46 -7.32 3.31
N VAL A 192 4.25 -7.26 2.73
CA VAL A 192 3.63 -6.02 2.30
C VAL A 192 2.22 -5.94 2.89
N HIS A 193 1.84 -4.74 3.31
CA HIS A 193 0.55 -4.42 3.90
C HIS A 193 -0.06 -3.25 3.14
N SER A 194 -1.28 -3.43 2.61
CA SER A 194 -1.99 -2.45 1.77
C SER A 194 -3.48 -2.59 2.01
N GLU A 195 -4.21 -1.48 2.09
CA GLU A 195 -5.66 -1.45 2.37
C GLU A 195 -6.10 -2.36 3.55
N ASN A 196 -6.87 -3.41 3.28
CA ASN A 196 -7.36 -4.38 4.25
C ASN A 196 -6.65 -5.73 4.15
N TRP A 197 -5.50 -5.79 3.47
CA TRP A 197 -4.83 -7.04 3.16
C TRP A 197 -3.32 -6.98 3.37
N ALA A 198 -2.74 -8.15 3.58
CA ALA A 198 -1.30 -8.31 3.67
C ALA A 198 -0.86 -9.55 2.92
N VAL A 199 0.29 -9.48 2.27
CA VAL A 199 0.91 -10.61 1.58
C VAL A 199 2.31 -10.79 2.12
N TYR A 200 2.67 -12.01 2.46
CA TYR A 200 4.03 -12.35 2.84
C TYR A 200 4.54 -13.62 2.16
N SER A 201 5.83 -13.63 1.88
CA SER A 201 6.54 -14.79 1.36
C SER A 201 7.33 -15.48 2.46
N MET A 202 7.37 -16.81 2.44
CA MET A 202 8.25 -17.61 3.29
C MET A 202 8.74 -18.85 2.55
N TYR A 203 9.77 -19.50 3.10
CA TYR A 203 10.25 -20.79 2.61
C TYR A 203 9.79 -21.93 3.53
N ASN A 204 9.01 -22.86 2.99
CA ASN A 204 8.57 -24.03 3.72
C ASN A 204 9.64 -25.13 3.65
N THR A 205 10.25 -25.46 4.79
CA THR A 205 11.35 -26.42 4.88
C THR A 205 10.88 -27.87 4.79
N LYS A 206 9.60 -28.15 5.08
CA LYS A 206 9.02 -29.50 4.97
C LYS A 206 8.79 -29.87 3.50
N SER A 207 8.18 -28.97 2.73
CA SER A 207 7.87 -29.17 1.31
C SER A 207 8.97 -28.66 0.37
N ARG A 208 9.98 -27.95 0.89
CA ARG A 208 11.14 -27.40 0.17
C ARG A 208 10.72 -26.47 -0.98
N ARG A 209 9.80 -25.54 -0.69
CA ARG A 209 9.25 -24.60 -1.68
C ARG A 209 8.95 -23.24 -1.06
N TYR A 210 8.87 -22.22 -1.90
CA TYR A 210 8.40 -20.90 -1.47
C TYR A 210 6.88 -20.86 -1.46
N GLU A 211 6.34 -20.20 -0.45
CA GLU A 211 4.90 -20.01 -0.28
C GLU A 211 4.61 -18.51 -0.09
N LEU A 212 3.66 -17.99 -0.86
CA LEU A 212 3.02 -16.71 -0.64
C LEU A 212 1.75 -16.93 0.16
N VAL A 213 1.58 -16.20 1.25
CA VAL A 213 0.34 -16.22 2.03
C VAL A 213 -0.30 -14.86 1.95
N VAL A 214 -1.58 -14.85 1.60
CA VAL A 214 -2.42 -13.65 1.58
C VAL A 214 -3.36 -13.67 2.77
N LEU A 215 -3.55 -12.50 3.36
CA LEU A 215 -4.47 -12.18 4.43
C LEU A 215 -5.42 -11.10 3.92
N GLU A 216 -6.72 -11.24 4.17
CA GLU A 216 -7.70 -10.16 4.01
C GLU A 216 -8.54 -10.04 5.27
N LEU A 217 -8.81 -8.80 5.68
CA LEU A 217 -9.57 -8.47 6.88
C LEU A 217 -10.88 -7.78 6.49
N TYR A 218 -11.98 -8.25 7.07
CA TYR A 218 -13.33 -7.74 6.83
C TYR A 218 -14.06 -7.47 8.15
N GLU A 219 -14.86 -6.40 8.21
CA GLU A 219 -15.72 -6.10 9.36
C GLU A 219 -16.95 -7.02 9.39
N GLY A 220 -17.45 -7.40 8.21
CA GLY A 220 -18.64 -8.21 8.04
C GLY A 220 -19.60 -7.58 7.03
N TYR A 221 -20.89 -7.87 7.19
CA TYR A 221 -21.96 -7.41 6.30
C TYR A 221 -22.64 -6.11 6.77
N GLU A 222 -22.35 -5.68 7.99
CA GLU A 222 -22.87 -4.45 8.57
C GLU A 222 -21.72 -3.49 8.81
N GLU A 223 -21.89 -2.24 8.39
CA GLU A 223 -20.94 -1.17 8.64
C GLU A 223 -21.24 -0.54 10.01
N ARG A 224 -20.26 -0.53 10.91
CA ARG A 224 -20.47 0.05 12.25
C ARG A 224 -20.43 1.57 12.23
N ASN A 225 -19.46 2.15 11.54
CA ASN A 225 -19.28 3.59 11.46
C ASN A 225 -18.72 3.99 10.09
N SER A 226 -19.53 4.68 9.29
CA SER A 226 -19.18 5.14 7.96
C SER A 226 -18.42 6.47 7.92
N THR A 227 -18.31 7.16 9.06
CA THR A 227 -17.79 8.54 9.10
C THR A 227 -16.33 8.62 9.51
N ALA A 228 -15.92 7.84 10.51
CA ALA A 228 -14.57 7.88 11.05
C ALA A 228 -14.15 6.56 11.67
N PHE A 229 -12.87 6.24 11.53
CA PHE A 229 -12.23 5.12 12.22
C PHE A 229 -11.47 5.62 13.45
N SER A 230 -11.69 4.99 14.60
CA SER A 230 -10.90 5.21 15.82
C SER A 230 -10.38 3.89 16.35
N SER A 231 -9.06 3.78 16.53
CA SER A 231 -8.45 2.61 17.19
C SER A 231 -8.89 2.44 18.64
N MET A 232 -9.37 3.51 19.30
CA MET A 232 -9.86 3.47 20.69
C MET A 232 -11.31 2.98 20.81
N ASP A 233 -12.08 3.06 19.73
CA ASP A 233 -13.40 2.41 19.60
C ASP A 233 -13.39 1.54 18.34
N PRO A 234 -12.59 0.45 18.33
CA PRO A 234 -12.44 -0.35 17.12
C PRO A 234 -13.76 -1.07 16.80
N PRO A 235 -14.02 -1.38 15.52
CA PRO A 235 -15.11 -2.28 15.17
C PRO A 235 -14.86 -3.66 15.80
N PRO A 236 -15.89 -4.53 15.85
CA PRO A 236 -15.74 -5.90 16.33
C PRO A 236 -14.55 -6.60 15.67
N HIS A 237 -14.03 -7.63 16.35
CA HIS A 237 -12.88 -8.36 15.86
C HIS A 237 -13.11 -8.83 14.41
N PRO A 238 -12.23 -8.49 13.46
CA PRO A 238 -12.52 -8.67 12.05
C PRO A 238 -12.57 -10.15 11.66
N MET A 239 -13.35 -10.45 10.64
CA MET A 239 -13.27 -11.70 9.91
C MET A 239 -11.99 -11.72 9.07
N ILE A 240 -11.07 -12.61 9.43
CA ILE A 240 -9.76 -12.70 8.78
C ILE A 240 -9.73 -13.95 7.91
N LEU A 241 -9.62 -13.74 6.61
CA LEU A 241 -9.48 -14.79 5.62
C LEU A 241 -8.02 -14.91 5.20
N HIS A 242 -7.54 -16.14 5.05
CA HIS A 242 -6.16 -16.35 4.65
C HIS A 242 -6.02 -17.59 3.77
N GLN A 243 -5.12 -17.51 2.79
CA GLN A 243 -4.85 -18.60 1.86
C GLN A 243 -3.38 -18.57 1.45
N SER A 244 -2.81 -19.76 1.25
CA SER A 244 -1.44 -19.93 0.81
C SER A 244 -1.37 -20.34 -0.66
N TYR A 245 -0.31 -19.94 -1.32
CA TYR A 245 -0.02 -20.22 -2.72
C TYR A 245 1.44 -20.63 -2.82
N VAL A 246 1.74 -21.65 -3.62
CA VAL A 246 3.10 -22.08 -3.93
C VAL A 246 3.66 -21.15 -4.99
N PHE A 247 4.84 -20.61 -4.74
CA PHE A 247 5.55 -19.75 -5.66
C PHE A 247 6.82 -20.45 -6.17
N PRO A 248 7.09 -20.47 -7.49
CA PRO A 248 8.10 -21.35 -8.05
C PRO A 248 9.54 -20.82 -7.92
N THR A 249 9.74 -19.57 -7.50
CA THR A 249 11.06 -18.93 -7.47
C THR A 249 11.28 -18.12 -6.18
N THR A 250 12.52 -17.67 -5.95
CA THR A 250 12.86 -16.85 -4.79
C THR A 250 12.52 -15.37 -5.03
N ILE A 251 11.82 -14.78 -4.06
CA ILE A 251 11.50 -13.35 -4.01
C ILE A 251 12.59 -12.64 -3.19
N ARG A 252 13.00 -11.44 -3.61
CA ARG A 252 13.96 -10.58 -2.89
C ARG A 252 13.34 -9.32 -2.31
N THR A 253 12.30 -8.82 -2.95
CA THR A 253 11.58 -7.62 -2.49
C THR A 253 10.16 -7.67 -3.01
N MET A 254 9.25 -7.03 -2.28
CA MET A 254 7.85 -6.94 -2.63
C MET A 254 7.36 -5.51 -2.36
N THR A 255 6.53 -5.00 -3.25
CA THR A 255 5.82 -3.74 -3.06
C THR A 255 4.49 -3.79 -3.80
N VAL A 256 3.67 -2.75 -3.67
CA VAL A 256 2.34 -2.68 -4.28
C VAL A 256 2.22 -1.40 -5.10
N SER A 257 1.52 -1.48 -6.24
CA SER A 257 1.24 -0.30 -7.07
C SER A 257 0.34 0.69 -6.33
N ILE A 258 0.66 1.99 -6.46
CA ILE A 258 -0.09 3.08 -5.82
C ILE A 258 -0.49 4.11 -6.87
N THR A 259 -1.74 4.57 -6.78
CA THR A 259 -2.34 5.63 -7.59
C THR A 259 -3.00 6.66 -6.68
N GLU A 260 -3.39 7.81 -7.23
CA GLU A 260 -3.86 8.94 -6.43
C GLU A 260 -5.17 8.67 -5.70
N ARG A 261 -6.13 8.03 -6.37
CA ARG A 261 -7.47 7.76 -5.83
C ARG A 261 -7.64 6.32 -5.36
N GLY A 262 -6.76 5.40 -5.76
CA GLY A 262 -6.88 3.98 -5.43
C GLY A 262 -8.11 3.30 -6.07
N ILE A 263 -8.49 3.75 -7.27
CA ILE A 263 -9.58 3.19 -8.08
C ILE A 263 -9.06 2.03 -8.93
N THR A 264 -7.87 2.17 -9.52
CA THR A 264 -7.30 1.09 -10.33
C THR A 264 -6.99 -0.16 -9.49
N ASN A 265 -6.97 -1.33 -10.13
CA ASN A 265 -6.66 -2.57 -9.43
C ASN A 265 -5.22 -2.53 -8.90
N LYS A 266 -5.01 -2.95 -7.65
CA LYS A 266 -3.67 -3.04 -7.10
C LYS A 266 -2.93 -4.25 -7.65
N HIS A 267 -1.69 -4.05 -8.06
CA HIS A 267 -0.77 -5.10 -8.45
C HIS A 267 0.32 -5.26 -7.39
N LEU A 268 0.63 -6.50 -7.05
CA LEU A 268 1.78 -6.88 -6.26
C LEU A 268 2.99 -6.97 -7.19
N LEU A 269 4.02 -6.16 -6.92
CA LEU A 269 5.28 -6.15 -7.65
C LEU A 269 6.31 -6.96 -6.88
N LEU A 270 6.82 -8.03 -7.50
CA LEU A 270 7.80 -8.94 -6.91
C LEU A 270 9.13 -8.79 -7.63
N GLY A 271 10.17 -8.36 -6.91
CA GLY A 271 11.54 -8.42 -7.41
C GLY A 271 12.10 -9.82 -7.20
N LEU A 272 12.35 -10.54 -8.30
CA LEU A 272 12.84 -11.91 -8.26
C LEU A 272 14.37 -11.95 -8.13
N GLN A 273 14.89 -13.08 -7.65
CA GLN A 273 16.35 -13.30 -7.59
C GLN A 273 17.02 -13.28 -8.98
N THR A 274 16.28 -13.58 -10.04
CA THR A 274 16.74 -13.53 -11.44
C THR A 274 16.91 -12.11 -11.98
N GLY A 275 16.47 -11.08 -11.25
CA GLY A 275 16.50 -9.69 -11.68
C GLY A 275 15.29 -9.22 -12.48
N TYR A 276 14.31 -10.11 -12.71
CA TYR A 276 13.01 -9.71 -13.26
C TYR A 276 12.11 -9.12 -12.18
N ILE A 277 11.28 -8.14 -12.56
CA ILE A 277 10.20 -7.62 -11.75
C ILE A 277 8.89 -8.19 -12.30
N LEU A 278 8.21 -9.00 -11.49
CA LEU A 278 6.93 -9.62 -11.83
C LEU A 278 5.77 -8.78 -11.29
N SER A 279 4.77 -8.50 -12.13
CA SER A 279 3.54 -7.81 -11.73
C SER A 279 2.38 -8.79 -11.67
N ILE A 280 1.82 -9.00 -10.47
CA ILE A 280 0.69 -9.90 -10.24
C ILE A 280 -0.53 -9.08 -9.81
N PRO A 281 -1.67 -9.14 -10.51
CA PRO A 281 -2.89 -8.49 -10.05
C PRO A 281 -3.35 -9.09 -8.71
N LYS A 282 -3.72 -8.25 -7.74
CA LYS A 282 -4.15 -8.71 -6.40
C LYS A 282 -5.34 -9.66 -6.44
N ASN A 283 -6.18 -9.59 -7.47
CA ASN A 283 -7.33 -10.50 -7.67
C ASN A 283 -6.93 -11.97 -7.88
N PHE A 284 -5.69 -12.24 -8.30
CA PHE A 284 -5.15 -13.61 -8.34
C PHE A 284 -4.80 -14.14 -6.95
N LEU A 285 -4.61 -13.26 -5.97
CA LEU A 285 -4.28 -13.60 -4.58
C LEU A 285 -5.48 -13.30 -3.68
N ASP A 286 -6.65 -13.86 -3.95
CA ASP A 286 -7.85 -13.69 -3.12
C ASP A 286 -8.04 -14.93 -2.23
N PRO A 287 -8.14 -14.80 -0.89
CA PRO A 287 -8.29 -15.93 0.03
C PRO A 287 -9.67 -16.60 0.00
N ARG A 288 -10.67 -16.00 -0.69
CA ARG A 288 -12.02 -16.57 -0.83
C ARG A 288 -12.11 -17.59 -1.96
N ARG A 289 -11.04 -17.79 -2.74
CA ARG A 289 -11.02 -18.76 -3.84
C ARG A 289 -11.16 -20.17 -3.28
N THR A 290 -12.11 -20.92 -3.83
CA THR A 290 -12.36 -22.33 -3.48
C THR A 290 -12.02 -23.23 -4.66
N PHE A 291 -11.74 -24.51 -4.42
CA PHE A 291 -11.44 -25.47 -5.50
C PHE A 291 -12.61 -25.62 -6.48
N ASN A 292 -13.84 -25.63 -5.95
CA ASN A 292 -15.07 -25.74 -6.72
C ASN A 292 -15.92 -24.48 -6.47
N PRO A 293 -15.74 -23.41 -7.27
CA PRO A 293 -16.46 -22.16 -7.07
C PRO A 293 -17.96 -22.35 -7.33
N THR A 294 -18.76 -21.77 -6.43
CA THR A 294 -20.22 -21.73 -6.53
C THR A 294 -20.66 -20.83 -7.69
N GLN A 295 -21.97 -20.77 -7.98
CA GLN A 295 -22.48 -19.85 -8.98
C GLN A 295 -22.24 -18.39 -8.57
N GLU A 296 -22.48 -18.06 -7.30
CA GLU A 296 -22.25 -16.71 -6.74
C GLU A 296 -20.78 -16.29 -6.85
N ASP A 297 -19.84 -17.20 -6.57
CA ASP A 297 -18.40 -16.94 -6.73
C ASP A 297 -18.04 -16.62 -8.18
N ARG A 298 -18.66 -17.30 -9.14
CA ARG A 298 -18.44 -17.08 -10.58
C ARG A 298 -19.04 -15.76 -11.05
N GLU A 299 -20.19 -15.36 -10.50
CA GLU A 299 -20.81 -14.06 -10.77
C GLU A 299 -19.94 -12.91 -10.25
N GLU A 300 -19.22 -13.10 -9.14
CA GLU A 300 -18.21 -12.16 -8.64
C GLU A 300 -16.91 -12.16 -9.48
N GLY A 301 -16.72 -13.16 -10.35
CA GLY A 301 -15.51 -13.34 -11.14
C GLY A 301 -14.34 -13.96 -10.36
N LEU A 302 -14.61 -14.69 -9.28
CA LEU A 302 -13.57 -15.41 -8.54
C LEU A 302 -13.04 -16.59 -9.34
N TYR A 303 -11.72 -16.62 -9.51
CA TYR A 303 -11.05 -17.77 -10.12
C TYR A 303 -11.06 -18.97 -9.16
N PRO A 304 -11.19 -20.21 -9.67
CA PRO A 304 -11.05 -21.40 -8.84
C PRO A 304 -9.68 -21.42 -8.18
N TYR A 305 -9.57 -21.90 -6.95
CA TYR A 305 -8.31 -21.96 -6.24
C TYR A 305 -7.35 -22.94 -6.92
N ILE A 306 -6.20 -22.40 -7.31
CA ILE A 306 -5.08 -23.15 -7.86
C ILE A 306 -3.88 -22.83 -6.96
N PRO A 307 -3.39 -23.78 -6.15
CA PRO A 307 -2.32 -23.52 -5.19
C PRO A 307 -1.01 -23.17 -5.88
N GLU A 308 -0.73 -23.74 -7.05
CA GLU A 308 0.51 -23.52 -7.79
C GLU A 308 0.38 -22.28 -8.69
N MET A 309 1.18 -21.26 -8.42
CA MET A 309 1.24 -20.09 -9.29
C MET A 309 2.22 -20.31 -10.44
N THR A 310 1.72 -20.15 -11.66
CA THR A 310 2.53 -20.14 -12.87
C THR A 310 3.01 -18.73 -13.16
N ILE A 311 4.30 -18.59 -13.48
CA ILE A 311 4.85 -17.29 -13.89
C ILE A 311 4.74 -17.19 -15.41
N MET A 312 3.92 -16.24 -15.87
CA MET A 312 3.80 -15.91 -17.27
C MET A 312 4.87 -14.86 -17.64
N PRO A 313 5.73 -15.11 -18.65
CA PRO A 313 6.76 -14.15 -19.06
C PRO A 313 6.22 -12.76 -19.42
N GLN A 314 4.97 -12.68 -19.89
CA GLN A 314 4.29 -11.42 -20.21
C GLN A 314 4.01 -10.55 -18.97
N ALA A 315 4.08 -11.12 -17.76
CA ALA A 315 3.88 -10.39 -16.52
C ALA A 315 5.17 -9.72 -16.01
N TYR A 316 6.31 -9.92 -16.68
CA TYR A 316 7.55 -9.20 -16.37
C TYR A 316 7.51 -7.79 -16.93
N ILE A 317 7.61 -6.78 -16.05
CA ILE A 317 7.52 -5.38 -16.46
C ILE A 317 8.82 -4.85 -17.06
N ASN A 318 9.94 -5.53 -16.82
CA ASN A 318 11.27 -5.13 -17.28
C ASN A 318 11.77 -5.91 -18.49
N TYR A 319 10.90 -6.67 -19.18
CA TYR A 319 11.18 -7.37 -20.44
C TYR A 319 12.54 -8.08 -20.47
N ASN A 320 13.57 -7.48 -21.08
CA ASN A 320 14.93 -8.00 -21.20
C ASN A 320 15.97 -7.23 -20.36
N GLN A 321 15.54 -6.26 -19.56
CA GLN A 321 16.37 -5.39 -18.72
C GLN A 321 16.37 -5.87 -17.26
N THR A 322 17.07 -6.97 -17.00
CA THR A 322 17.20 -7.52 -15.65
C THR A 322 17.99 -6.59 -14.74
N ILE A 323 17.52 -6.41 -13.51
CA ILE A 323 18.21 -5.63 -12.48
C ILE A 323 19.00 -6.59 -11.60
N MET A 324 20.32 -6.51 -11.64
CA MET A 324 21.13 -7.37 -10.77
C MET A 324 20.99 -6.94 -9.31
N TYR A 325 20.87 -7.93 -8.43
CA TYR A 325 20.78 -7.73 -6.98
C TYR A 325 19.71 -6.70 -6.56
N ILE A 326 18.44 -6.91 -6.96
CA ILE A 326 17.34 -6.02 -6.57
C ILE A 326 17.28 -5.90 -5.04
N LYS A 327 17.42 -4.66 -4.55
CA LYS A 327 17.33 -4.32 -3.12
C LYS A 327 15.92 -3.84 -2.75
N GLY A 328 15.30 -3.07 -3.64
CA GLY A 328 13.97 -2.51 -3.40
C GLY A 328 13.28 -2.07 -4.68
N ILE A 329 11.97 -1.89 -4.58
CA ILE A 329 11.13 -1.31 -5.61
C ILE A 329 10.33 -0.20 -4.95
N HIS A 330 10.40 1.01 -5.51
CA HIS A 330 9.60 2.15 -5.10
C HIS A 330 8.48 2.39 -6.10
N THR A 331 7.31 2.76 -5.61
CA THR A 331 6.12 3.04 -6.43
C THR A 331 5.58 4.41 -6.08
N ALA A 332 5.20 5.19 -7.10
CA ALA A 332 4.60 6.50 -6.92
C ALA A 332 3.43 6.71 -7.89
N PRO A 333 2.40 7.48 -7.49
CA PRO A 333 1.38 7.92 -8.43
C PRO A 333 1.98 8.84 -9.50
N SER A 334 1.44 8.80 -10.72
CA SER A 334 1.93 9.58 -11.88
C SER A 334 1.13 10.86 -12.16
N GLY A 335 -0.02 11.05 -11.51
CA GLY A 335 -1.03 12.06 -11.86
C GLY A 335 -2.22 11.52 -12.66
N LEU A 336 -2.07 10.35 -13.28
CA LEU A 336 -3.16 9.62 -13.94
C LEU A 336 -3.55 8.42 -13.09
N GLU A 337 -4.85 8.19 -12.91
CA GLU A 337 -5.34 7.11 -12.05
C GLU A 337 -5.09 5.73 -12.65
N SER A 338 -4.94 5.62 -13.97
CA SER A 338 -4.66 4.35 -14.64
C SER A 338 -3.20 3.90 -14.58
N THR A 339 -2.28 4.76 -14.12
CA THR A 339 -0.84 4.51 -14.23
C THR A 339 -0.09 4.69 -12.91
N CYS A 340 0.99 3.93 -12.74
CA CYS A 340 1.86 3.99 -11.57
C CYS A 340 3.33 4.01 -12.03
N LEU A 341 4.15 4.88 -11.44
CA LEU A 341 5.58 4.93 -11.66
C LEU A 341 6.26 3.89 -10.78
N VAL A 342 7.10 3.05 -11.39
CA VAL A 342 7.85 1.99 -10.71
C VAL A 342 9.34 2.24 -10.89
N PHE A 343 10.06 2.31 -9.78
CA PHE A 343 11.50 2.48 -9.75
C PHE A 343 12.15 1.33 -8.99
N GLY A 344 12.79 0.41 -9.71
CA GLY A 344 13.55 -0.70 -9.15
C GLY A 344 15.01 -0.31 -8.98
N TYR A 345 15.59 -0.59 -7.81
CA TYR A 345 16.99 -0.30 -7.54
C TYR A 345 17.71 -1.48 -6.89
N GLY A 346 18.94 -1.70 -7.32
CA GLY A 346 19.81 -2.79 -6.87
C GLY A 346 21.26 -2.47 -7.11
N LEU A 347 21.94 -3.31 -7.88
CA LEU A 347 23.19 -2.94 -8.55
C LEU A 347 22.89 -1.99 -9.72
N ASP A 348 21.84 -2.30 -10.47
CA ASP A 348 21.35 -1.49 -11.58
C ASP A 348 20.11 -0.68 -11.16
N LEU A 349 19.79 0.34 -11.96
CA LEU A 349 18.60 1.17 -11.80
C LEU A 349 17.65 0.92 -12.97
N TYR A 350 16.38 0.78 -12.67
CA TYR A 350 15.32 0.61 -13.66
C TYR A 350 14.12 1.46 -13.31
N TRP A 351 13.56 2.11 -14.32
CA TRP A 351 12.34 2.89 -14.20
C TRP A 351 11.36 2.40 -15.27
N ALA A 352 10.08 2.31 -14.91
CA ALA A 352 8.99 2.11 -15.87
C ALA A 352 7.69 2.68 -15.33
N GLN A 353 6.76 2.94 -16.23
CA GLN A 353 5.36 3.18 -15.92
C GLN A 353 4.59 1.88 -16.13
N ILE A 354 3.72 1.52 -15.18
CA ILE A 354 2.83 0.37 -15.29
C ILE A 354 1.37 0.82 -15.33
N THR A 355 0.52 0.02 -15.97
CA THR A 355 -0.92 0.29 -16.11
C THR A 355 -1.75 -0.90 -15.62
N PRO A 356 -2.04 -0.99 -14.30
CA PRO A 356 -2.68 -2.17 -13.71
C PRO A 356 -4.01 -2.57 -14.38
N SER A 357 -4.89 -1.60 -14.63
CA SER A 357 -6.19 -1.81 -15.31
C SER A 357 -6.21 -1.34 -16.77
N ARG A 358 -5.05 -1.26 -17.44
CA ARG A 358 -4.86 -0.54 -18.72
C ARG A 358 -5.17 0.96 -18.60
N MET A 359 -4.82 1.73 -19.63
CA MET A 359 -5.06 3.17 -19.67
C MET A 359 -6.53 3.44 -20.02
N PHE A 360 -7.36 3.66 -18.99
CA PHE A 360 -8.80 3.96 -19.15
C PHE A 360 -9.12 5.46 -19.11
N ASP A 361 -8.17 6.28 -18.67
CA ASP A 361 -8.26 7.74 -18.54
C ASP A 361 -7.52 8.48 -19.67
N VAL A 362 -6.97 7.74 -20.63
CA VAL A 362 -6.29 8.27 -21.82
C VAL A 362 -6.91 7.64 -23.07
N LEU A 363 -7.02 8.44 -24.13
CA LEU A 363 -7.45 7.93 -25.43
C LEU A 363 -6.44 6.90 -25.94
N LYS A 364 -6.93 5.84 -26.58
CA LYS A 364 -6.04 4.79 -27.07
C LYS A 364 -5.03 5.35 -28.08
N GLU A 365 -3.82 4.80 -28.06
CA GLU A 365 -2.77 5.18 -29.01
C GLU A 365 -3.14 4.81 -30.45
N ASP A 366 -3.92 3.75 -30.64
CA ASP A 366 -4.39 3.24 -31.93
C ASP A 366 -5.75 3.84 -32.37
N PHE A 367 -6.15 4.97 -31.81
CA PHE A 367 -7.43 5.59 -32.13
C PHE A 367 -7.45 6.13 -33.57
N ASP A 368 -8.41 5.65 -34.37
CA ASP A 368 -8.57 6.06 -35.77
C ASP A 368 -9.37 7.37 -35.89
N TYR A 369 -8.64 8.49 -35.81
CA TYR A 369 -9.19 9.83 -35.99
C TYR A 369 -9.78 10.04 -37.40
N TRP A 370 -9.21 9.39 -38.43
CA TRP A 370 -9.64 9.58 -39.81
C TRP A 370 -10.99 8.92 -40.08
N PHE A 371 -11.22 7.74 -39.49
CA PHE A 371 -12.51 7.06 -39.59
C PHE A 371 -13.67 7.90 -39.04
N ILE A 372 -13.48 8.51 -37.85
CA ILE A 372 -14.51 9.36 -37.22
C ILE A 372 -14.71 10.66 -38.00
N ALA A 373 -13.62 11.30 -38.42
CA ALA A 373 -13.71 12.52 -39.24
C ALA A 373 -14.45 12.25 -40.56
N GLY A 374 -14.15 11.12 -41.21
CA GLY A 374 -14.80 10.69 -42.44
C GLY A 374 -16.29 10.41 -42.26
N THR A 375 -16.66 9.63 -41.24
CA THR A 375 -18.07 9.34 -40.95
C THR A 375 -18.88 10.58 -40.61
N LEU A 376 -18.31 11.54 -39.86
CA LEU A 376 -18.96 12.81 -39.55
C LEU A 376 -19.18 13.67 -40.80
N LEU A 377 -18.22 13.72 -41.72
CA LEU A 377 -18.37 14.41 -43.00
C LEU A 377 -19.48 13.77 -43.85
N VAL A 378 -19.50 12.44 -43.95
CA VAL A 378 -20.56 11.70 -44.66
C VAL A 378 -21.93 11.98 -44.06
N LEU A 379 -22.06 11.97 -42.73
CA LEU A 379 -23.32 12.29 -42.06
C LEU A 379 -23.79 13.71 -42.38
N ILE A 380 -22.91 14.71 -42.32
CA ILE A 380 -23.26 16.11 -42.68
C ILE A 380 -23.77 16.17 -44.12
N LEU A 381 -23.07 15.52 -45.06
CA LEU A 381 -23.42 15.52 -46.47
C LEU A 381 -24.79 14.84 -46.71
N VAL A 382 -25.03 13.70 -46.06
CA VAL A 382 -26.32 13.00 -46.11
C VAL A 382 -27.45 13.86 -45.53
N THR A 383 -27.21 14.56 -44.42
CA THR A 383 -28.21 15.44 -43.79
C THR A 383 -28.57 16.61 -44.69
N VAL A 384 -27.57 17.28 -45.29
CA VAL A 384 -27.81 18.42 -46.19
C VAL A 384 -28.60 17.98 -47.43
N ILE A 385 -28.20 16.86 -48.04
CA ILE A 385 -28.91 16.31 -49.21
C ILE A 385 -30.32 15.90 -48.83
N SER A 386 -30.50 15.16 -47.74
CA SER A 386 -31.81 14.67 -47.30
C SER A 386 -32.76 15.82 -46.95
N ASN A 387 -32.28 16.88 -46.29
CA ASN A 387 -33.08 18.06 -45.98
C ASN A 387 -33.57 18.74 -47.26
N ARG A 388 -32.67 18.92 -48.24
CA ARG A 388 -33.04 19.50 -49.55
C ARG A 388 -34.05 18.62 -50.30
N LEU A 389 -33.88 17.30 -50.27
CA LEU A 389 -34.82 16.37 -50.89
C LEU A 389 -36.19 16.40 -50.18
N ALA A 390 -36.21 16.48 -48.86
CA ALA A 390 -37.42 16.57 -48.06
C ALA A 390 -38.17 17.88 -48.32
N SER A 391 -37.49 19.03 -48.36
CA SER A 391 -38.10 20.31 -48.67
C SER A 391 -38.72 20.34 -50.07
N ILE A 392 -38.04 19.75 -51.06
CA ILE A 392 -38.57 19.60 -52.41
C ILE A 392 -39.82 18.70 -52.42
N LYS A 393 -39.80 17.58 -51.69
CA LYS A 393 -40.94 16.65 -51.60
C LYS A 393 -42.15 17.30 -50.92
N MET A 394 -41.95 17.99 -49.79
CA MET A 394 -43.00 18.72 -49.10
C MET A 394 -43.61 19.81 -49.98
N LEU A 395 -42.78 20.56 -50.70
CA LEU A 395 -43.25 21.57 -51.65
C LEU A 395 -44.11 20.92 -52.74
N ARG A 396 -43.68 19.79 -53.33
CA ARG A 396 -44.48 19.08 -54.34
C ARG A 396 -45.82 18.58 -53.79
N GLN A 397 -45.86 18.09 -52.55
CA GLN A 397 -47.12 17.68 -51.90
C GLN A 397 -48.05 18.85 -51.59
N ALA A 398 -47.51 20.01 -51.20
CA ALA A 398 -48.31 21.20 -50.92
C ALA A 398 -48.90 21.88 -52.18
N TRP A 399 -48.34 21.57 -53.36
CA TRP A 399 -48.78 22.09 -54.66
C TRP A 399 -49.69 21.09 -55.41
N GLN A 400 -49.96 19.93 -54.83
CA GLN A 400 -51.09 19.06 -55.20
C GLN A 400 -52.32 19.45 -54.39
#